data_AF-A0A0C9VPU4-F1
#
_entry.id   AF-A0A0C9VPU4-F1
#
_cell.length_a   1.000
_cell.length_b   1.000
_cell.length_c   1.000
_cell.angle_alpha   90.00
_cell.angle_beta   90.00
_cell.angle_gamma   90.00
#
_symmetry.space_group_name_H-M   'P 1'
#
loop_
_entity.id
_entity.type
_entity.pdbx_description
1 polymer ?
#
loop_
_entity_poly.entity_id
_entity_poly.type
_entity_poly.pdbx_seq_one_letter_code
_entity_poly.pdbx_strand_id
1 'polypeptide(L)'
;MDRIRKDWWKEIFDHRARHQHWNQEEQNHSLVLLQWEAEAQAHENQRERWKREEENHDHLEEERRKREEEERLKHNMYWDLVEKRQCTTYATREYSAQLMNLPSNWIHRVEACKATPLVVHGVSYLPSTCEDKGPGVVTGRWEINQNEPDCATCWGSYKDEESSLPRVL
;
A
#
# COMPACT_ATOMS: atom_id res chain seq x y z
N MET A 1 -10.59 95.21 -26.02
CA MET A 1 -9.37 94.43 -25.77
C MET A 1 -9.50 93.52 -24.54
N ASP A 2 -10.00 93.98 -23.39
CA ASP A 2 -10.05 93.17 -22.14
C ASP A 2 -11.02 91.98 -22.14
N ARG A 3 -12.16 92.07 -22.84
CA ARG A 3 -13.16 90.99 -22.88
C ARG A 3 -12.62 89.74 -23.60
N ILE A 4 -11.98 89.95 -24.74
CA ILE A 4 -11.32 88.90 -25.54
C ILE A 4 -10.26 88.19 -24.68
N ARG A 5 -9.41 88.94 -23.97
CA ARG A 5 -8.39 88.35 -23.09
C ARG A 5 -9.00 87.46 -22.00
N LYS A 6 -10.10 87.89 -21.36
CA LYS A 6 -10.79 87.11 -20.32
C LYS A 6 -11.41 85.82 -20.89
N ASP A 7 -12.00 85.90 -22.09
CA ASP A 7 -12.60 84.75 -22.76
C ASP A 7 -11.54 83.69 -23.11
N TRP A 8 -10.38 84.12 -23.63
CA TRP A 8 -9.23 83.24 -23.89
C TRP A 8 -8.69 82.58 -22.61
N TRP A 9 -8.60 83.31 -21.49
CA TRP A 9 -8.17 82.73 -20.21
C TRP A 9 -9.11 81.65 -19.70
N LYS A 10 -10.43 81.87 -19.85
CA LYS A 10 -11.44 80.89 -19.49
C LYS A 10 -11.30 79.62 -20.34
N GLU A 11 -11.14 79.77 -21.66
CA GLU A 11 -10.96 78.64 -22.57
C GLU A 11 -9.68 77.83 -22.27
N ILE A 12 -8.56 78.51 -21.98
CA ILE A 12 -7.31 77.85 -21.59
C ILE A 12 -7.48 77.08 -20.27
N PHE A 13 -8.18 77.66 -19.29
CA PHE A 13 -8.45 77.00 -18.02
C PHE A 13 -9.35 75.77 -18.20
N ASP A 14 -10.44 75.92 -18.96
CA ASP A 14 -11.37 74.83 -19.23
C ASP A 14 -10.70 73.70 -20.04
N HIS A 15 -9.85 74.04 -21.01
CA HIS A 15 -9.06 73.07 -21.78
C HIS A 15 -8.05 72.33 -20.89
N ARG A 16 -7.35 73.05 -20.00
CA ARG A 16 -6.42 72.45 -19.04
C ARG A 16 -7.15 71.54 -18.05
N ALA A 17 -8.30 71.95 -17.54
CA ALA A 17 -9.11 71.16 -16.63
C ALA A 17 -9.60 69.85 -17.30
N ARG A 18 -10.04 69.92 -18.56
CA ARG A 18 -10.41 68.72 -19.33
C ARG A 18 -9.22 67.79 -19.53
N HIS A 19 -8.05 68.31 -19.91
CA HIS A 19 -6.86 67.47 -20.06
C HIS A 19 -6.44 66.81 -18.75
N GLN A 20 -6.52 67.53 -17.63
CA GLN A 20 -6.25 66.95 -16.31
C GLN A 20 -7.23 65.83 -15.97
N HIS A 21 -8.53 66.02 -16.25
CA HIS A 21 -9.55 64.99 -16.08
C HIS A 21 -9.26 63.75 -16.94
N TRP A 22 -9.01 63.94 -18.24
CA TRP A 22 -8.68 62.84 -19.16
C TRP A 22 -7.44 62.06 -18.72
N ASN A 23 -6.38 62.75 -18.33
CA ASN A 23 -5.17 62.10 -17.83
C ASN A 23 -5.45 61.29 -16.54
N GLN A 24 -6.34 61.79 -15.67
CA GLN A 24 -6.73 61.08 -14.46
C GLN A 24 -7.60 59.85 -14.76
N GLU A 25 -8.51 59.95 -15.72
CA GLU A 25 -9.30 58.81 -16.20
C GLU A 25 -8.42 57.74 -16.83
N GLU A 26 -7.43 58.13 -17.63
CA GLU A 26 -6.45 57.20 -18.23
C GLU A 26 -5.63 56.49 -17.15
N GLN A 27 -5.20 57.21 -16.10
CA GLN A 27 -4.54 56.61 -14.95
C GLN A 27 -5.45 55.63 -14.22
N ASN A 28 -6.71 55.99 -13.99
CA ASN A 28 -7.68 55.11 -13.35
C ASN A 28 -7.94 53.84 -14.19
N HIS A 29 -8.11 53.98 -15.50
CA HIS A 29 -8.29 52.85 -16.42
C HIS A 29 -7.05 51.94 -16.45
N SER A 30 -5.85 52.51 -16.50
CA SER A 30 -4.62 51.70 -16.49
C SER A 30 -4.48 50.92 -15.18
N LEU A 31 -4.84 51.51 -14.03
CA LEU A 31 -4.86 50.79 -12.75
C LEU A 31 -5.88 49.64 -12.73
N VAL A 32 -7.08 49.85 -13.28
CA VAL A 32 -8.10 48.79 -13.37
C VAL A 32 -7.62 47.63 -14.24
N LEU A 33 -6.98 47.92 -15.38
CA LEU A 33 -6.42 46.89 -16.25
C LEU A 33 -5.33 46.07 -15.56
N LEU A 34 -4.41 46.74 -14.85
CA LEU A 34 -3.38 46.06 -14.06
C LEU A 34 -3.98 45.16 -12.98
N GLN A 35 -5.05 45.61 -12.32
CA GLN A 35 -5.76 44.80 -11.35
C GLN A 35 -6.39 43.56 -11.99
N TRP A 36 -7.06 43.70 -13.13
CA TRP A 36 -7.65 42.56 -13.84
C TRP A 36 -6.62 41.56 -14.33
N GLU A 37 -5.46 42.03 -14.82
CA GLU A 37 -4.35 41.15 -15.19
C GLU A 37 -3.83 40.36 -13.99
N ALA A 38 -3.67 41.02 -12.84
CA ALA A 38 -3.24 40.36 -11.61
C ALA A 38 -4.28 39.34 -11.11
N GLU A 39 -5.56 39.66 -11.16
CA GLU A 39 -6.66 38.74 -10.80
C GLU A 39 -6.75 37.54 -11.75
N ALA A 40 -6.62 37.78 -13.06
CA ALA A 40 -6.61 36.73 -14.07
C ALA A 40 -5.44 35.77 -13.85
N GLN A 41 -4.25 36.31 -13.58
CA GLN A 41 -3.06 35.51 -13.27
C GLN A 41 -3.21 34.75 -11.94
N ALA A 42 -3.79 35.36 -10.91
CA ALA A 42 -4.07 34.70 -9.64
C ALA A 42 -5.05 33.53 -9.82
N HIS A 43 -6.09 33.73 -10.62
CA HIS A 43 -7.07 32.70 -10.92
C HIS A 43 -6.46 31.58 -11.78
N GLU A 44 -5.58 31.90 -12.72
CA GLU A 44 -4.83 30.89 -13.48
C GLU A 44 -3.91 30.07 -12.59
N ASN A 45 -3.14 30.71 -11.72
CA ASN A 45 -2.29 30.05 -10.74
C ASN A 45 -3.10 29.14 -9.79
N GLN A 46 -4.30 29.58 -9.39
CA GLN A 46 -5.22 28.73 -8.63
C GLN A 46 -5.63 27.50 -9.44
N ARG A 47 -6.08 27.65 -10.69
CA ARG A 47 -6.46 26.50 -11.53
C ARG A 47 -5.34 25.48 -11.68
N GLU A 48 -4.12 25.95 -11.93
CA GLU A 48 -2.93 25.09 -12.02
C GLU A 48 -2.60 24.38 -10.70
N ARG A 49 -2.85 25.05 -9.57
CA ARG A 49 -2.72 24.43 -8.25
C ARG A 49 -3.77 23.34 -8.04
N TRP A 50 -5.04 23.62 -8.32
CA TRP A 50 -6.13 22.65 -8.21
C TRP A 50 -5.88 21.42 -9.08
N LYS A 51 -5.45 21.62 -10.32
CA LYS A 51 -5.10 20.52 -11.23
C LYS A 51 -4.02 19.61 -10.65
N ARG A 52 -2.97 20.20 -10.06
CA ARG A 52 -1.91 19.42 -9.37
C ARG A 52 -2.43 18.69 -8.13
N GLU A 53 -3.31 19.30 -7.36
CA GLU A 53 -3.92 18.67 -6.19
C GLU A 53 -4.82 17.50 -6.60
N GLU A 54 -5.59 17.63 -7.69
CA GLU A 54 -6.42 16.57 -8.29
C GLU A 54 -5.57 15.42 -8.82
N GLU A 55 -4.56 15.71 -9.65
CA GLU A 55 -3.62 14.69 -10.15
C GLU A 55 -2.93 13.92 -9.01
N ASN A 56 -2.55 14.62 -7.94
CA ASN A 56 -1.97 14.00 -6.76
C ASN A 56 -2.98 13.15 -5.99
N HIS A 57 -4.23 13.62 -5.85
CA HIS A 57 -5.30 12.85 -5.22
C HIS A 57 -5.56 11.54 -5.99
N ASP A 58 -5.69 11.63 -7.32
CA ASP A 58 -5.93 10.47 -8.17
C ASP A 58 -4.78 9.46 -8.11
N HIS A 59 -3.54 9.93 -8.12
CA HIS A 59 -2.37 9.08 -7.93
C HIS A 59 -2.38 8.36 -6.58
N LEU A 60 -2.69 9.07 -5.50
CA LEU A 60 -2.78 8.49 -4.15
C LEU A 60 -3.92 7.47 -4.03
N GLU A 61 -5.05 7.73 -4.67
CA GLU A 61 -6.19 6.81 -4.70
C GLU A 61 -5.87 5.53 -5.49
N GLU A 62 -5.20 5.66 -6.63
CA GLU A 62 -4.73 4.52 -7.42
C GLU A 62 -3.75 3.64 -6.63
N GLU A 63 -2.77 4.25 -5.96
CA GLU A 63 -1.81 3.53 -5.11
C GLU A 63 -2.49 2.85 -3.92
N ARG A 64 -3.49 3.50 -3.31
CA ARG A 64 -4.31 2.89 -2.26
C ARG A 64 -5.08 1.68 -2.79
N ARG A 65 -5.72 1.79 -3.97
CA ARG A 65 -6.46 0.70 -4.60
C ARG A 65 -5.56 -0.49 -4.91
N LYS A 66 -4.37 -0.26 -5.47
CA LYS A 66 -3.38 -1.33 -5.72
C LYS A 66 -2.99 -2.03 -4.43
N ARG A 67 -2.68 -1.29 -3.36
CA ARG A 67 -2.32 -1.88 -2.07
C ARG A 67 -3.46 -2.72 -1.49
N GLU A 68 -4.69 -2.23 -1.54
CA GLU A 68 -5.87 -2.98 -1.08
C GLU A 68 -6.08 -4.25 -1.90
N GLU A 69 -5.90 -4.20 -3.22
CA GLU A 69 -5.98 -5.36 -4.09
C GLU A 69 -4.89 -6.39 -3.78
N GLU A 70 -3.64 -5.95 -3.60
CA GLU A 70 -2.53 -6.81 -3.18
C GLU A 70 -2.81 -7.49 -1.84
N GLU A 71 -3.32 -6.75 -0.86
CA GLU A 71 -3.70 -7.30 0.44
C GLU A 71 -4.85 -8.31 0.31
N ARG A 72 -5.86 -8.04 -0.52
CA ARG A 72 -6.95 -8.99 -0.80
C ARG A 72 -6.43 -10.27 -1.46
N LEU A 73 -5.49 -10.15 -2.40
CA LEU A 73 -4.86 -11.29 -3.04
C LEU A 73 -4.08 -12.12 -2.03
N LYS A 74 -3.29 -11.50 -1.14
CA LYS A 74 -2.59 -12.19 -0.05
C LYS A 74 -3.54 -12.94 0.89
N HIS A 75 -4.60 -12.29 1.34
CA HIS A 75 -5.54 -12.87 2.31
C HIS A 75 -6.40 -14.00 1.73
N ASN A 76 -6.51 -14.11 0.40
CA ASN A 76 -7.26 -15.19 -0.25
C ASN A 76 -6.39 -16.43 -0.54
N MET A 77 -5.10 -16.39 -0.21
CA MET A 77 -4.21 -17.55 -0.33
C MET A 77 -4.33 -18.42 0.92
N TYR A 78 -4.47 -19.73 0.71
CA TYR A 78 -4.56 -20.70 1.79
C TYR A 78 -3.81 -21.97 1.44
N TRP A 79 -3.40 -22.69 2.48
CA TRP A 79 -2.79 -24.00 2.34
C TRP A 79 -3.88 -25.06 2.14
N ASP A 80 -3.83 -25.76 1.02
CA ASP A 80 -4.64 -26.95 0.74
C ASP A 80 -3.76 -28.19 0.74
N LEU A 81 -4.39 -29.37 0.85
CA LEU A 81 -3.73 -30.68 0.80
C LEU A 81 -2.55 -30.76 1.78
N VAL A 82 -2.79 -30.45 3.06
CA VAL A 82 -1.78 -30.58 4.11
C VAL A 82 -1.50 -32.07 4.35
N GLU A 83 -0.42 -32.56 3.76
CA GLU A 83 0.06 -33.93 3.86
C GLU A 83 1.06 -34.09 5.00
N LYS A 84 0.76 -35.04 5.90
CA LYS A 84 1.70 -35.53 6.90
C LYS A 84 2.63 -36.54 6.26
N ARG A 85 3.94 -36.26 6.27
CA ARG A 85 4.96 -37.21 5.80
C ARG A 85 5.47 -38.04 6.97
N GLN A 86 6.53 -38.81 6.69
CA GLN A 86 7.20 -39.68 7.66
C GLN A 86 7.84 -38.88 8.81
N CYS A 87 7.96 -39.51 9.97
CA CYS A 87 8.74 -38.96 11.07
C CYS A 87 10.22 -38.95 10.67
N THR A 88 10.85 -37.78 10.74
CA THR A 88 12.27 -37.62 10.37
C THR A 88 13.17 -37.94 11.55
N THR A 89 12.84 -37.40 12.72
CA THR A 89 13.59 -37.60 13.98
C THR A 89 12.63 -37.66 15.18
N TYR A 90 13.17 -37.81 16.40
CA TYR A 90 12.39 -37.88 17.62
C TYR A 90 11.45 -36.66 17.75
N ALA A 91 10.16 -36.93 17.90
CA ALA A 91 9.11 -35.91 18.00
C ALA A 91 9.07 -34.90 16.83
N THR A 92 9.63 -35.26 15.67
CA THR A 92 9.71 -34.38 14.50
C THR A 92 9.06 -35.01 13.27
N ARG A 93 8.16 -34.26 12.64
CA ARG A 93 7.44 -34.68 11.43
C ARG A 93 7.57 -33.63 10.32
N GLU A 94 7.77 -34.13 9.10
CA GLU A 94 7.71 -33.31 7.90
C GLU A 94 6.25 -33.13 7.44
N TYR A 95 5.88 -31.89 7.14
CA TYR A 95 4.60 -31.53 6.55
C TYR A 95 4.82 -30.93 5.17
N SER A 96 3.92 -31.21 4.24
CA SER A 96 3.89 -30.54 2.93
C SER A 96 2.47 -30.09 2.59
N ALA A 97 2.34 -28.94 1.95
CA ALA A 97 1.04 -28.39 1.57
C ALA A 97 1.19 -27.57 0.28
N GLN A 98 0.10 -27.46 -0.47
CA GLN A 98 0.05 -26.67 -1.70
C GLN A 98 -0.61 -25.33 -1.41
N LEU A 99 0.03 -24.24 -1.84
CA LEU A 99 -0.54 -22.90 -1.73
C LEU A 99 -1.54 -22.71 -2.86
N MET A 100 -2.82 -22.61 -2.50
CA MET A 100 -3.90 -22.42 -3.46
C MET A 100 -4.24 -20.95 -3.63
N ASN A 101 -4.94 -20.66 -4.74
CA ASN A 101 -5.45 -19.34 -5.08
C ASN A 101 -4.35 -18.30 -5.35
N LEU A 102 -3.18 -18.77 -5.79
CA LEU A 102 -2.08 -17.95 -6.23
C LEU A 102 -2.33 -17.51 -7.69
N PRO A 103 -2.39 -16.21 -8.00
CA PRO A 103 -2.54 -15.76 -9.37
C PRO A 103 -1.42 -16.28 -10.26
N SER A 104 -1.77 -16.83 -11.44
CA SER A 104 -0.78 -17.45 -12.35
C SER A 104 0.27 -16.46 -12.88
N ASN A 105 -0.10 -15.19 -12.98
CA ASN A 105 0.75 -14.07 -13.40
C ASN A 105 1.58 -13.45 -12.25
N TRP A 106 1.47 -13.98 -11.03
CA TRP A 106 2.25 -13.47 -9.89
C TRP A 106 3.73 -13.84 -10.06
N ILE A 107 4.62 -12.85 -9.95
CA ILE A 107 6.07 -13.04 -10.09
C ILE A 107 6.68 -13.51 -8.75
N HIS A 108 6.18 -12.99 -7.64
CA HIS A 108 6.71 -13.22 -6.29
C HIS A 108 6.11 -14.45 -5.60
N ARG A 109 5.98 -15.57 -6.34
CA ARG A 109 5.30 -16.79 -5.87
C ARG A 109 5.98 -17.43 -4.65
N VAL A 110 7.31 -17.48 -4.68
CA VAL A 110 8.11 -18.03 -3.59
C VAL A 110 8.04 -17.14 -2.34
N GLU A 111 7.99 -15.82 -2.52
CA GLU A 111 7.86 -14.87 -1.40
C GLU A 111 6.49 -15.00 -0.73
N ALA A 112 5.42 -15.15 -1.51
CA ALA A 112 4.08 -15.43 -0.99
C ALA A 112 4.06 -16.71 -0.14
N CYS A 113 4.66 -17.80 -0.64
CA CYS A 113 4.80 -19.03 0.12
C CYS A 113 5.52 -18.83 1.46
N LYS A 114 6.64 -18.09 1.48
CA LYS A 114 7.40 -17.83 2.71
C LYS A 114 6.67 -16.93 3.71
N ALA A 115 5.77 -16.07 3.23
CA ALA A 115 5.00 -15.15 4.06
C ALA A 115 3.72 -15.77 4.65
N THR A 116 3.21 -16.87 4.08
CA THR A 116 1.95 -17.49 4.52
C THR A 116 2.18 -18.54 5.60
N PRO A 117 1.77 -18.33 6.86
CA PRO A 117 1.91 -19.32 7.92
C PRO A 117 0.92 -20.48 7.76
N LEU A 118 1.33 -21.68 8.13
CA LEU A 118 0.46 -22.85 8.29
C LEU A 118 0.18 -23.05 9.78
N VAL A 119 -1.09 -23.26 10.15
CA VAL A 119 -1.47 -23.58 11.53
C VAL A 119 -1.53 -25.09 11.69
N VAL A 120 -0.62 -25.64 12.50
CA VAL A 120 -0.59 -27.07 12.87
C VAL A 120 -0.73 -27.17 14.37
N HIS A 121 -1.70 -27.96 14.86
CA HIS A 121 -2.01 -28.11 16.30
C HIS A 121 -2.23 -26.78 17.04
N GLY A 122 -2.79 -25.78 16.37
CA GLY A 122 -3.06 -24.46 16.95
C GLY A 122 -1.83 -23.54 17.03
N VAL A 123 -0.68 -23.94 16.50
CA VAL A 123 0.54 -23.12 16.43
C VAL A 123 0.85 -22.76 14.97
N SER A 124 1.20 -21.50 14.72
CA SER A 124 1.54 -21.00 13.38
C SER A 124 3.03 -21.24 13.06
N TYR A 125 3.30 -21.90 11.94
CA TYR A 125 4.64 -22.16 11.44
C TYR A 125 4.84 -21.60 10.03
N LEU A 126 5.96 -20.92 9.80
CA LEU A 126 6.38 -20.52 8.46
C LEU A 126 7.06 -21.69 7.74
N PRO A 127 6.88 -21.84 6.42
CA PRO A 127 7.51 -22.93 5.68
C PRO A 127 9.03 -22.81 5.69
N SER A 128 9.71 -23.93 5.91
CA SER A 128 11.16 -24.05 5.83
C SER A 128 11.64 -23.93 4.38
N THR A 129 10.91 -24.55 3.45
CA THR A 129 11.22 -24.50 2.02
C THR A 129 9.96 -24.30 1.19
N CYS A 130 10.14 -23.66 0.02
CA CYS A 130 9.09 -23.36 -0.94
C CYS A 130 9.58 -23.78 -2.33
N GLU A 131 8.83 -24.68 -2.98
CA GLU A 131 9.12 -25.18 -4.31
C GLU A 131 8.06 -24.70 -5.30
N ASP A 132 8.47 -23.96 -6.33
CA ASP A 132 7.60 -23.58 -7.44
C ASP A 132 7.47 -24.78 -8.41
N LYS A 133 6.26 -25.32 -8.53
CA LYS A 133 5.97 -26.48 -9.39
C LYS A 133 5.30 -26.09 -10.71
N GLY A 134 5.14 -24.79 -10.99
CA GLY A 134 4.52 -24.30 -12.21
C GLY A 134 3.43 -23.24 -11.94
N PRO A 135 2.70 -22.84 -12.99
CA PRO A 135 1.77 -21.72 -12.91
C PRO A 135 0.69 -21.96 -11.86
N GLY A 136 0.71 -21.14 -10.80
CA GLY A 136 -0.28 -21.16 -9.71
C GLY A 136 -0.10 -22.29 -8.68
N VAL A 137 0.98 -23.08 -8.74
CA VAL A 137 1.20 -24.20 -7.81
C VAL A 137 2.55 -24.05 -7.12
N VAL A 138 2.52 -23.65 -5.85
CA VAL A 138 3.71 -23.61 -4.98
C VAL A 138 3.51 -24.59 -3.85
N THR A 139 4.50 -25.44 -3.59
CA THR A 139 4.48 -26.37 -2.45
C THR A 139 5.36 -25.84 -1.33
N GLY A 140 4.79 -25.66 -0.15
CA GLY A 140 5.52 -25.39 1.09
C GLY A 140 5.88 -26.69 1.81
N ARG A 141 7.02 -26.69 2.51
CA ARG A 141 7.40 -27.78 3.43
C ARG A 141 7.78 -27.23 4.79
N TRP A 142 7.41 -27.96 5.84
CA TRP A 142 7.72 -27.64 7.23
C TRP A 142 8.35 -28.85 7.90
N GLU A 143 9.27 -28.59 8.84
CA GLU A 143 9.79 -29.58 9.77
C GLU A 143 9.39 -29.16 11.18
N ILE A 144 8.39 -29.84 11.74
CA ILE A 144 7.77 -29.47 13.03
C ILE A 144 8.25 -30.47 14.08
N ASN A 145 8.97 -29.97 15.08
CA ASN A 145 9.60 -30.75 16.15
C ASN A 145 8.87 -30.67 17.50
N GLN A 146 7.65 -30.14 17.52
CA GLN A 146 6.83 -29.95 18.72
C GLN A 146 5.43 -30.52 18.48
N ASN A 147 4.82 -31.06 19.53
CA ASN A 147 3.46 -31.60 19.51
C ASN A 147 3.20 -32.72 18.48
N GLU A 148 4.22 -33.54 18.20
CA GLU A 148 4.10 -34.76 17.39
C GLU A 148 4.30 -36.03 18.25
N PRO A 149 3.31 -36.40 19.09
CA PRO A 149 3.41 -37.58 19.94
C PRO A 149 3.53 -38.90 19.15
N ASP A 150 2.99 -38.93 17.92
CA ASP A 150 3.11 -40.09 17.02
C ASP A 150 4.56 -40.40 16.62
N CYS A 151 5.44 -39.39 16.66
CA CYS A 151 6.85 -39.51 16.33
C CYS A 151 7.74 -39.69 17.56
N ALA A 152 7.15 -39.81 18.76
CA ALA A 152 7.86 -40.15 19.97
C ALA A 152 7.96 -41.68 20.13
N THR A 153 9.13 -42.18 20.49
CA THR A 153 9.30 -43.60 20.79
C THR A 153 8.62 -43.93 22.11
N CYS A 154 7.57 -44.74 22.08
CA CYS A 154 6.93 -45.27 23.27
C CYS A 154 7.77 -46.40 23.87
N TRP A 155 8.05 -46.33 25.17
CA TRP A 155 8.63 -47.46 25.90
C TRP A 155 7.52 -48.46 26.20
N GLY A 156 7.67 -49.70 25.72
CA GLY A 156 6.79 -50.80 26.13
C GLY A 156 7.00 -51.10 27.62
N SER A 157 5.92 -51.34 28.36
CA SER A 157 6.00 -51.75 29.76
C SER A 157 6.85 -53.02 29.86
N TYR A 158 7.96 -52.96 30.58
CA TYR A 158 8.67 -54.17 30.99
C TYR A 158 7.84 -54.83 32.10
N LYS A 159 7.52 -56.12 31.93
CA LYS A 159 7.07 -56.93 33.06
C LYS A 159 8.33 -57.43 33.75
N ASP A 160 8.49 -57.05 35.01
CA ASP A 160 9.43 -57.75 35.88
C ASP A 160 8.90 -59.18 36.06
N GLU A 161 9.55 -60.15 35.42
CA GLU A 161 9.43 -61.54 35.86
C GLU A 161 10.22 -61.62 37.17
N GLU A 162 9.49 -61.47 38.28
CA GLU A 162 10.02 -61.75 39.62
C GLU A 162 10.59 -63.17 39.60
N SER A 163 11.92 -63.27 39.57
CA SER A 163 12.62 -64.54 39.59
C SER A 163 12.34 -65.19 40.94
N SER A 164 11.45 -66.18 40.93
CA SER A 164 11.20 -67.08 42.04
C SER A 164 12.45 -67.90 42.32
N LEU A 165 13.42 -67.32 43.02
CA LEU A 165 14.45 -68.08 43.70
C LEU A 165 13.82 -68.64 44.99
N PRO A 166 13.79 -69.97 45.18
CA PRO A 166 13.30 -70.53 46.43
C PRO A 166 14.26 -70.08 47.54
N ARG A 167 13.68 -69.42 48.55
CA ARG A 167 14.35 -69.11 49.81
C ARG A 167 14.68 -70.44 50.49
N VAL A 168 15.93 -70.89 50.35
CA VAL A 168 16.44 -72.06 51.06
C VAL A 168 16.79 -71.62 52.49
N LEU A 169 15.99 -72.15 53.42
CA LEU A 169 16.15 -72.28 54.89
C LEU A 169 16.23 -70.99 55.71
#